data_AF-A0A3G8ZLK7-F1
#
_entry.id   AF-A0A3G8ZLK7-F1
#
_cell.length_a   1.000
_cell.length_b   1.000
_cell.length_c   1.000
_cell.angle_alpha   90.00
_cell.angle_beta   90.00
_cell.angle_gamma   90.00
#
_symmetry.space_group_name_H-M   'P 1'
#
loop_
_entity.id
_entity.type
_entity.pdbx_description
1 polymer ?
#
loop_
_entity_poly.entity_id
_entity_poly.type
_entity_poly.pdbx_seq_one_letter_code
_entity_poly.pdbx_strand_id
1 'polypeptide(L)'
;MSAIRAATVLALWGGAFGEQRASADELLQQLAETGFNAGVRADDAVTAERTGLPGPGSAGAGTIDLLALLRESGTPELLLPVPGDLRGLPPKSTSVIAALDAGAAVLLPAAALLVIPTNGFWRVHDATGPEDGRGNSSAAGSVLEAELALDGAIRTATRRLMVLDIARDSASVREQIAAKMRDAAVPLPPGVRRSCSALLAKAISLQALLEVAQQHQTGAVSRHELGAVDDALRPLAAAVRFGRLAAVAHALVSRSHQEASPHHPAVHKNLNAYE
;
A
#
# COMPACT_ATOMS: atom_id res chain seq x y z
N MET A 1 -3.16 1.88 -15.55
CA MET A 1 -2.81 1.13 -14.33
C MET A 1 -2.75 2.09 -13.14
N SER A 2 -3.21 1.69 -11.95
CA SER A 2 -3.29 2.60 -10.79
C SER A 2 -1.95 2.70 -10.04
N ALA A 3 -1.55 3.93 -9.66
CA ALA A 3 -0.41 4.22 -8.80
C ALA A 3 -0.50 3.52 -7.44
N ILE A 4 -1.70 3.40 -6.88
CA ILE A 4 -1.96 2.68 -5.62
C ILE A 4 -1.55 1.21 -5.75
N ARG A 5 -1.91 0.55 -6.86
CA ARG A 5 -1.51 -0.83 -7.12
C ARG A 5 0.01 -0.96 -7.19
N ALA A 6 0.66 -0.08 -7.95
CA ALA A 6 2.11 -0.10 -8.14
C ALA A 6 2.85 0.08 -6.81
N ALA A 7 2.48 1.08 -6.00
CA ALA A 7 3.05 1.29 -4.68
C ALA A 7 2.79 0.11 -3.72
N THR A 8 1.60 -0.50 -3.77
CA THR A 8 1.29 -1.69 -2.96
C THR A 8 2.20 -2.87 -3.34
N VAL A 9 2.43 -3.09 -4.64
CA VAL A 9 3.34 -4.14 -5.14
C VAL A 9 4.76 -3.86 -4.69
N LEU A 10 5.26 -2.64 -4.88
CA LEU A 10 6.61 -2.25 -4.47
C LEU A 10 6.83 -2.44 -2.95
N ALA A 11 5.87 -2.04 -2.12
CA ALA A 11 5.99 -2.18 -0.68
C ALA A 11 6.05 -3.66 -0.23
N LEU A 12 5.13 -4.50 -0.74
CA LEU A 12 5.07 -5.92 -0.39
C LEU A 12 6.30 -6.68 -0.90
N TRP A 13 6.60 -6.57 -2.19
CA TRP A 13 7.68 -7.31 -2.82
C TRP A 13 9.05 -6.76 -2.44
N GLY A 14 9.17 -5.45 -2.24
CA GLY A 14 10.38 -4.82 -1.71
C GLY A 14 10.68 -5.29 -0.28
N GLY A 15 9.65 -5.39 0.58
CA GLY A 15 9.80 -5.98 1.92
C GLY A 15 10.20 -7.46 1.86
N ALA A 16 9.58 -8.25 0.99
CA ALA A 16 9.91 -9.67 0.83
C ALA A 16 11.34 -9.88 0.30
N PHE A 17 11.79 -9.04 -0.63
CA PHE A 17 13.16 -9.02 -1.13
C PHE A 17 14.15 -8.64 -0.04
N GLY A 18 13.89 -7.58 0.74
CA GLY A 18 14.71 -7.18 1.88
C GLY A 18 14.82 -8.28 2.95
N GLU A 19 13.75 -9.03 3.19
CA GLU A 19 13.73 -10.18 4.12
C GLU A 19 14.24 -11.50 3.49
N GLN A 20 14.77 -11.45 2.26
CA GLN A 20 15.30 -12.59 1.49
C GLN A 20 14.26 -13.72 1.29
N ARG A 21 12.98 -13.36 1.14
CA ARG A 21 11.86 -14.29 0.81
C ARG A 21 11.48 -14.30 -0.66
N ALA A 22 11.97 -13.33 -1.42
CA ALA A 22 11.79 -13.23 -2.86
C ALA A 22 13.13 -12.89 -3.51
N SER A 23 13.35 -13.41 -4.71
CA SER A 23 14.50 -13.07 -5.54
C SER A 23 14.36 -11.68 -6.17
N ALA A 24 15.48 -11.12 -6.62
CA ALA A 24 15.50 -9.88 -7.39
C ALA A 24 14.64 -9.99 -8.67
N ASP A 25 14.73 -11.12 -9.37
CA ASP A 25 14.03 -11.35 -10.63
C ASP A 25 12.51 -11.42 -10.44
N GLU A 26 12.04 -12.09 -9.38
CA GLU A 26 10.60 -12.11 -9.06
C GLU A 26 10.08 -10.71 -8.76
N LEU A 27 10.79 -9.93 -7.93
CA LEU A 27 10.41 -8.54 -7.67
C LEU A 27 10.37 -7.70 -8.96
N LEU A 28 11.41 -7.78 -9.81
CA LEU A 28 11.45 -7.05 -11.07
C LEU A 28 10.32 -7.44 -12.03
N GLN A 29 10.00 -8.73 -12.11
CA GLN A 29 8.87 -9.24 -12.89
C GLN A 29 7.55 -8.62 -12.41
N GLN A 30 7.32 -8.60 -11.09
CA GLN A 30 6.09 -8.02 -10.54
C GLN A 30 6.03 -6.50 -10.71
N LEU A 31 7.16 -5.80 -10.63
CA LEU A 31 7.22 -4.36 -10.91
C LEU A 31 6.93 -4.07 -12.40
N ALA A 32 7.42 -4.89 -13.33
CA ALA A 32 7.16 -4.73 -14.76
C ALA A 32 5.66 -4.82 -15.10
N GLU A 33 4.93 -5.65 -14.35
CA GLU A 33 3.47 -5.81 -14.46
C GLU A 33 2.69 -4.64 -13.85
N THR A 34 3.33 -3.61 -13.28
CA THR A 34 2.67 -2.40 -12.77
C THR A 34 2.52 -1.30 -13.81
N GLY A 35 3.22 -1.41 -14.94
CA GLY A 35 3.22 -0.41 -16.01
C GLY A 35 4.09 0.81 -15.72
N PHE A 36 4.81 0.83 -14.59
CA PHE A 36 5.82 1.83 -14.28
C PHE A 36 7.19 1.39 -14.81
N ASN A 37 7.26 1.27 -16.14
CA ASN A 37 8.39 0.67 -16.86
C ASN A 37 9.30 1.72 -17.52
N ALA A 38 9.00 3.01 -17.34
CA ALA A 38 9.82 4.09 -17.89
C ALA A 38 11.15 4.28 -17.12
N GLY A 39 11.30 3.62 -15.97
CA GLY A 39 12.53 3.57 -15.20
C GLY A 39 12.45 4.33 -13.88
N VAL A 40 13.62 4.54 -13.29
CA VAL A 40 13.82 5.12 -11.95
C VAL A 40 14.58 6.43 -12.09
N ARG A 41 14.17 7.47 -11.37
CA ARG A 41 14.88 8.75 -11.38
C ARG A 41 14.75 9.47 -10.05
N ALA A 42 15.75 10.28 -9.73
CA ALA A 42 15.63 11.25 -8.66
C ALA A 42 14.77 12.45 -9.13
N ASP A 43 14.02 13.02 -8.20
CA ASP A 43 13.15 14.17 -8.48
C ASP A 43 13.88 15.52 -8.44
N ASP A 44 15.05 15.57 -7.79
CA ASP A 44 15.89 16.75 -7.71
C ASP A 44 17.39 16.36 -7.79
N ALA A 45 18.26 17.36 -7.98
CA ALA A 45 19.69 17.15 -8.16
C ALA A 45 20.40 16.63 -6.90
N VAL A 46 19.93 17.00 -5.70
CA VAL A 46 20.52 16.56 -4.43
C VAL A 46 20.22 15.09 -4.19
N THR A 47 18.98 14.68 -4.43
CA THR A 47 18.57 13.27 -4.38
C THR A 47 19.31 12.46 -5.44
N ALA A 48 19.53 13.01 -6.64
CA ALA A 48 20.29 12.37 -7.71
C ALA A 48 21.74 12.08 -7.29
N GLU A 49 22.43 13.09 -6.75
CA GLU A 49 23.80 12.95 -6.25
C GLU A 49 23.89 11.92 -5.13
N ARG A 50 22.97 11.97 -4.16
CA ARG A 50 22.96 11.05 -3.01
C ARG A 50 22.70 9.59 -3.39
N THR A 51 21.84 9.36 -4.37
CA THR A 51 21.40 8.02 -4.76
C THR A 51 22.16 7.45 -5.96
N GLY A 52 22.91 8.29 -6.68
CA GLY A 52 23.52 7.94 -7.97
C GLY A 52 22.50 7.79 -9.13
N LEU A 53 21.22 8.12 -8.89
CA LEU A 53 20.19 8.04 -9.92
C LEU A 53 20.25 9.23 -10.89
N PRO A 54 19.74 9.09 -12.12
CA PRO A 54 19.55 10.21 -13.03
C PRO A 54 18.64 11.27 -12.41
N GLY A 55 19.07 12.52 -12.47
CA GLY A 55 18.30 13.67 -12.02
C GLY A 55 17.24 14.14 -13.03
N PRO A 56 16.55 15.25 -12.72
CA PRO A 56 15.50 15.80 -13.57
C PRO A 56 15.98 16.14 -14.98
N GLY A 57 15.17 15.83 -15.99
CA GLY A 57 15.49 16.10 -17.40
C GLY A 57 16.36 15.02 -18.08
N SER A 58 16.97 14.12 -17.31
CA SER A 58 17.68 12.96 -17.84
C SER A 58 16.74 11.78 -18.13
N ALA A 59 17.19 10.86 -19.00
CA ALA A 59 16.52 9.57 -19.15
C ALA A 59 16.55 8.80 -17.81
N GLY A 60 15.47 8.07 -17.52
CA GLY A 60 15.39 7.23 -16.32
C GLY A 60 16.41 6.08 -16.36
N ALA A 61 16.85 5.67 -15.18
CA ALA A 61 17.65 4.46 -14.98
C ALA A 61 16.76 3.21 -15.11
N GLY A 62 17.38 2.03 -15.14
CA GLY A 62 16.63 0.78 -15.20
C GLY A 62 15.89 0.53 -13.88
N THR A 63 14.75 -0.18 -13.93
CA THR A 63 14.01 -0.59 -12.70
C THR A 63 14.89 -1.39 -11.73
N ILE A 64 15.96 -2.01 -12.22
CA ILE A 64 16.98 -2.70 -11.40
C ILE A 64 17.62 -1.78 -10.34
N ASP A 65 17.71 -0.47 -10.60
CA ASP A 65 18.33 0.48 -9.68
C ASP A 65 17.49 0.70 -8.41
N LEU A 66 16.18 0.39 -8.44
CA LEU A 66 15.37 0.33 -7.22
C LEU A 66 15.85 -0.76 -6.25
N LEU A 67 16.44 -1.84 -6.75
CA LEU A 67 16.91 -2.94 -5.88
C LEU A 67 18.02 -2.46 -4.94
N ALA A 68 18.89 -1.56 -5.41
CA ALA A 68 19.94 -0.97 -4.59
C ALA A 68 19.33 -0.18 -3.43
N LEU A 69 18.33 0.65 -3.71
CA LEU A 69 17.61 1.43 -2.69
C LEU A 69 16.88 0.52 -1.70
N LEU A 70 16.26 -0.56 -2.17
CA LEU A 70 15.48 -1.47 -1.33
C LEU A 70 16.36 -2.27 -0.36
N ARG A 71 17.58 -2.68 -0.77
CA ARG A 71 18.49 -3.46 0.10
C ARG A 71 18.85 -2.74 1.40
N GLU A 72 18.96 -1.42 1.35
CA GLU A 72 19.41 -0.58 2.47
C GLU A 72 18.24 0.12 3.17
N SER A 73 17.00 -0.13 2.74
CA SER A 73 15.83 0.65 3.17
C SER A 73 15.11 0.16 4.43
N GLY A 74 15.42 -1.04 4.92
CA GLY A 74 14.59 -1.73 5.91
C GLY A 74 13.26 -2.21 5.29
N THR A 75 12.22 -2.32 6.09
CA THR A 75 10.88 -2.69 5.58
C THR A 75 10.22 -1.47 4.93
N PRO A 76 9.90 -1.51 3.62
CA PRO A 76 9.22 -0.40 2.96
C PRO A 76 7.83 -0.16 3.55
N GLU A 77 7.48 1.10 3.77
CA GLU A 77 6.17 1.49 4.29
C GLU A 77 5.29 2.03 3.15
N LEU A 78 4.12 1.44 2.95
CA LEU A 78 3.12 1.97 2.02
C LEU A 78 2.48 3.22 2.63
N LEU A 79 2.40 4.29 1.84
CA LEU A 79 1.66 5.50 2.16
C LEU A 79 0.56 5.72 1.11
N LEU A 80 -0.62 6.14 1.57
CA LEU A 80 -1.78 6.46 0.73
C LEU A 80 -2.29 7.84 1.14
N PRO A 81 -1.61 8.93 0.73
CA PRO A 81 -2.03 10.27 1.09
C PRO A 81 -3.30 10.67 0.35
N VAL A 82 -4.13 11.48 1.00
CA VAL A 82 -5.33 12.10 0.40
C VAL A 82 -5.42 13.55 0.87
N PRO A 83 -6.14 14.43 0.16
CA PRO A 83 -6.39 15.78 0.64
C PRO A 83 -6.95 15.77 2.07
N GLY A 84 -6.29 16.48 2.99
CA GLY A 84 -6.66 16.53 4.42
C GLY A 84 -6.05 15.44 5.30
N ASP A 85 -5.40 14.42 4.74
CA ASP A 85 -4.64 13.42 5.49
C ASP A 85 -3.29 13.11 4.82
N LEU A 86 -2.25 13.75 5.32
CA LEU A 86 -0.86 13.66 4.86
C LEU A 86 0.02 12.79 5.77
N ARG A 87 -0.59 11.98 6.64
CA ARG A 87 0.18 11.16 7.60
C ARG A 87 1.21 10.29 6.88
N GLY A 88 2.42 10.25 7.44
CA GLY A 88 3.56 9.51 6.91
C GLY A 88 4.36 10.25 5.83
N LEU A 89 3.83 11.33 5.22
CA LEU A 89 4.62 12.11 4.27
C LEU A 89 5.65 13.00 4.99
N PRO A 90 6.85 13.16 4.42
CA PRO A 90 7.87 14.07 4.97
C PRO A 90 7.34 15.51 4.97
N PRO A 91 7.35 16.21 6.12
CA PRO A 91 6.82 17.57 6.22
C PRO A 91 7.65 18.53 5.36
N LYS A 92 6.99 19.50 4.72
CA LYS A 92 7.63 20.57 3.92
C LYS A 92 8.49 20.07 2.75
N SER A 93 8.30 18.83 2.30
CA SER A 93 8.98 18.29 1.12
C SER A 93 8.24 18.65 -0.16
N THR A 94 8.98 18.80 -1.27
CA THR A 94 8.43 18.95 -2.62
C THR A 94 7.64 17.71 -3.06
N SER A 95 7.88 16.57 -2.40
CA SER A 95 7.24 15.29 -2.70
C SER A 95 5.78 15.21 -2.25
N VAL A 96 5.30 16.10 -1.37
CA VAL A 96 3.90 16.10 -0.90
C VAL A 96 2.91 16.22 -2.05
N ILE A 97 3.14 17.14 -2.98
CA ILE A 97 2.24 17.36 -4.12
C ILE A 97 2.26 16.12 -5.03
N ALA A 98 3.44 15.63 -5.38
CA ALA A 98 3.57 14.43 -6.21
C ALA A 98 2.91 13.20 -5.57
N ALA A 99 3.03 13.04 -4.25
CA ALA A 99 2.44 11.92 -3.52
C ALA A 99 0.91 12.03 -3.47
N LEU A 100 0.38 13.24 -3.29
CA LEU A 100 -1.06 13.52 -3.34
C LEU A 100 -1.64 13.28 -4.74
N ASP A 101 -0.96 13.74 -5.79
CA ASP A 101 -1.39 13.56 -7.18
C ASP A 101 -1.39 12.08 -7.57
N ALA A 102 -0.38 11.32 -7.12
CA ALA A 102 -0.33 9.88 -7.31
C ALA A 102 -1.32 9.12 -6.40
N GLY A 103 -1.72 9.72 -5.27
CA GLY A 103 -2.51 9.07 -4.21
C GLY A 103 -1.78 7.92 -3.51
N ALA A 104 -0.48 7.76 -3.76
CA ALA A 104 0.32 6.65 -3.25
C ALA A 104 1.82 7.00 -3.24
N ALA A 105 2.52 6.50 -2.23
CA ALA A 105 3.96 6.54 -2.15
C ALA A 105 4.49 5.35 -1.33
N VAL A 106 5.78 5.06 -1.44
CA VAL A 106 6.46 4.05 -0.62
C VAL A 106 7.62 4.74 0.09
N LEU A 107 7.55 4.82 1.41
CA LEU A 107 8.66 5.30 2.23
C LEU A 107 9.66 4.17 2.41
N LEU A 108 10.93 4.49 2.25
CA LEU A 108 12.09 3.65 2.50
C LEU A 108 12.79 4.19 3.75
N PRO A 109 12.40 3.75 4.96
CA PRO A 109 12.71 4.46 6.19
C PRO A 109 14.21 4.58 6.47
N ALA A 110 14.97 3.48 6.32
CA ALA A 110 16.39 3.49 6.62
C ALA A 110 17.23 4.26 5.58
N ALA A 111 16.73 4.38 4.34
CA ALA A 111 17.36 5.19 3.30
C ALA A 111 16.92 6.67 3.34
N ALA A 112 15.91 7.02 4.16
CA ALA A 112 15.24 8.32 4.14
C ALA A 112 14.86 8.76 2.71
N LEU A 113 14.26 7.85 1.95
CA LEU A 113 13.78 8.09 0.59
C LEU A 113 12.28 7.84 0.47
N LEU A 114 11.61 8.63 -0.36
CA LEU A 114 10.21 8.41 -0.73
C LEU A 114 10.13 8.08 -2.22
N VAL A 115 9.57 6.92 -2.54
CA VAL A 115 9.38 6.48 -3.92
C VAL A 115 7.92 6.70 -4.33
N ILE A 116 7.71 7.48 -5.39
CA ILE A 116 6.39 7.86 -5.89
C ILE A 116 6.23 7.38 -7.34
N PRO A 117 5.22 6.55 -7.63
CA PRO A 117 4.90 6.16 -8.99
C PRO A 117 4.25 7.33 -9.75
N THR A 118 4.94 7.91 -10.72
CA THR A 118 4.48 9.10 -11.48
C THR A 118 4.77 8.96 -12.97
N ASN A 119 3.72 9.03 -13.80
CA ASN A 119 3.82 9.04 -15.27
C ASN A 119 4.66 7.89 -15.84
N GLY A 120 4.50 6.68 -15.30
CA GLY A 120 5.26 5.50 -15.71
C GLY A 120 6.67 5.39 -15.14
N PHE A 121 7.15 6.39 -14.40
CA PHE A 121 8.44 6.36 -13.68
C PHE A 121 8.24 6.06 -12.19
N TRP A 122 9.28 5.48 -11.58
CA TRP A 122 9.48 5.49 -10.13
C TRP A 122 10.32 6.72 -9.78
N ARG A 123 9.68 7.76 -9.25
CA ARG A 123 10.38 8.98 -8.81
C ARG A 123 10.84 8.81 -7.38
N VAL A 124 12.10 9.12 -7.14
CA VAL A 124 12.74 9.04 -5.82
C VAL A 124 12.93 10.46 -5.31
N HIS A 125 12.39 10.73 -4.14
CA HIS A 125 12.48 12.00 -3.45
C HIS A 125 13.22 11.82 -2.14
N ASP A 126 13.86 12.89 -1.69
CA ASP A 126 14.36 12.97 -0.33
C ASP A 126 13.20 12.94 0.68
N ALA A 127 13.31 12.09 1.70
CA ALA A 127 12.40 12.02 2.84
C ALA A 127 13.04 12.47 4.15
N THR A 128 14.26 13.03 4.12
CA THR A 128 14.87 13.66 5.28
C THR A 128 14.05 14.88 5.69
N GLY A 129 13.45 14.83 6.88
CA GLY A 129 12.83 16.00 7.50
C GLY A 129 13.90 16.92 8.10
N PRO A 130 13.62 18.23 8.30
CA PRO A 130 14.55 19.15 8.94
C PRO A 130 14.90 18.84 10.41
N GLU A 131 14.33 17.81 11.02
CA GLU A 131 14.59 17.42 12.41
C GLU A 131 14.69 15.89 12.51
N ASP A 132 15.88 15.41 12.87
CA ASP A 132 16.20 14.08 13.39
C ASP A 132 15.45 12.87 12.82
N GLY A 133 15.76 12.52 11.56
CA GLY A 133 15.99 11.13 11.12
C GLY A 133 14.87 10.08 11.29
N ARG A 134 13.68 10.46 11.74
CA ARG A 134 12.51 9.59 11.86
C ARG A 134 11.32 10.38 11.38
N GLY A 135 11.14 10.42 10.05
CA GLY A 135 9.84 10.75 9.49
C GLY A 135 8.77 9.96 10.25
N ASN A 136 7.69 10.62 10.66
CA ASN A 136 6.63 10.01 11.47
C ASN A 136 6.14 8.73 10.77
N SER A 137 6.72 7.58 11.11
CA SER A 137 6.30 6.27 10.60
C SER A 137 4.80 6.23 10.85
N SER A 138 4.04 6.07 9.76
CA SER A 138 2.60 5.95 9.88
C SER A 138 2.39 4.61 10.56
N ALA A 139 2.19 4.61 11.88
CA ALA A 139 1.86 3.42 12.64
C ALA A 139 0.56 2.86 12.05
N ALA A 140 0.72 1.97 11.09
CA ALA A 140 -0.38 1.25 10.48
C ALA A 140 -1.01 0.47 11.63
N GLY A 141 -2.24 0.84 11.97
CA GLY A 141 -3.00 0.20 13.04
C GLY A 141 -3.07 -1.31 12.82
N SER A 142 -3.51 -2.03 13.85
CA SER A 142 -3.55 -3.48 13.79
C SER A 142 -4.50 -3.98 12.69
N VAL A 143 -4.25 -5.19 12.20
CA VAL A 143 -5.14 -5.88 11.24
C VAL A 143 -6.57 -5.96 11.79
N LEU A 144 -6.72 -6.25 13.09
CA LEU A 144 -8.03 -6.36 13.74
C LEU A 144 -8.78 -5.01 13.77
N GLU A 145 -8.10 -3.93 14.17
CA GLU A 145 -8.71 -2.58 14.16
C GLU A 145 -9.16 -2.19 12.74
N ALA A 146 -8.36 -2.55 11.73
CA ALA A 146 -8.68 -2.27 10.35
C ALA A 146 -9.87 -3.09 9.83
N GLU A 147 -9.97 -4.36 10.20
CA GLU A 147 -11.14 -5.20 9.90
C GLU A 147 -12.42 -4.64 10.54
N LEU A 148 -12.35 -4.27 11.83
CA LEU A 148 -13.47 -3.68 12.56
C LEU A 148 -13.90 -2.33 11.95
N ALA A 149 -12.94 -1.48 11.57
CA ALA A 149 -13.20 -0.22 10.90
C ALA A 149 -13.87 -0.43 9.53
N LEU A 150 -13.41 -1.39 8.72
CA LEU A 150 -14.05 -1.75 7.46
C LEU A 150 -15.50 -2.19 7.68
N ASP A 151 -15.73 -3.13 8.59
CA ASP A 151 -17.07 -3.68 8.83
C ASP A 151 -18.05 -2.62 9.36
N GLY A 152 -17.58 -1.74 10.25
CA GLY A 152 -18.34 -0.59 10.72
C GLY A 152 -18.68 0.39 9.59
N ALA A 153 -17.72 0.69 8.71
CA ALA A 153 -17.91 1.61 7.60
C ALA A 153 -18.85 1.04 6.53
N ILE A 154 -18.77 -0.26 6.21
CA ILE A 154 -19.70 -0.94 5.29
C ILE A 154 -21.13 -0.83 5.82
N ARG A 155 -21.37 -1.19 7.10
CA ARG A 155 -22.70 -1.08 7.72
C ARG A 155 -23.24 0.34 7.66
N THR A 156 -22.39 1.32 7.93
CA THR A 156 -22.76 2.75 7.90
C THR A 156 -23.10 3.22 6.49
N ALA A 157 -22.26 2.89 5.51
CA ALA A 157 -22.48 3.25 4.11
C ALA A 157 -23.78 2.64 3.57
N THR A 158 -24.00 1.33 3.77
CA THR A 158 -25.23 0.66 3.34
C THR A 158 -26.47 1.31 3.95
N ARG A 159 -26.46 1.61 5.26
CA ARG A 159 -27.59 2.31 5.92
C ARG A 159 -27.85 3.68 5.30
N ARG A 160 -26.81 4.48 5.08
CA ARG A 160 -26.94 5.82 4.49
C ARG A 160 -27.44 5.77 3.05
N LEU A 161 -26.94 4.83 2.25
CA LEU A 161 -27.37 4.67 0.86
C LEU A 161 -28.79 4.14 0.72
N MET A 162 -29.25 3.26 1.62
CA MET A 162 -30.66 2.81 1.64
C MET A 162 -31.63 3.96 1.92
N VAL A 163 -31.26 4.90 2.80
CA VAL A 163 -32.08 6.10 3.08
C VAL A 163 -32.19 7.01 1.85
N LEU A 164 -31.19 6.98 0.96
CA LEU A 164 -31.15 7.80 -0.26
C LEU A 164 -31.92 7.19 -1.44
N ASP A 165 -32.53 6.00 -1.28
CA ASP A 165 -33.35 5.28 -2.28
C ASP A 165 -32.78 5.26 -3.72
N ILE A 166 -31.49 4.96 -3.82
CA ILE A 166 -30.78 4.98 -5.11
C ILE A 166 -31.05 3.67 -5.87
N ALA A 167 -31.93 3.72 -6.88
CA ALA A 167 -32.11 2.64 -7.84
C ALA A 167 -30.86 2.47 -8.71
N ARG A 168 -30.37 1.23 -8.87
CA ARG A 168 -29.25 0.91 -9.77
C ARG A 168 -29.58 -0.24 -10.72
N ASP A 169 -29.33 0.02 -12.00
CA ASP A 169 -29.22 -0.99 -13.05
C ASP A 169 -28.00 -1.90 -12.77
N SER A 170 -28.18 -3.22 -12.91
CA SER A 170 -27.38 -4.20 -12.15
C SER A 170 -26.49 -5.11 -12.99
N ALA A 171 -26.67 -5.16 -14.32
CA ALA A 171 -25.89 -6.06 -15.18
C ALA A 171 -24.53 -5.48 -15.56
N SER A 172 -24.49 -4.23 -16.05
CA SER A 172 -23.25 -3.54 -16.46
C SER A 172 -22.32 -3.20 -15.29
N VAL A 173 -22.88 -3.03 -14.08
CA VAL A 173 -22.12 -2.69 -12.86
C VAL A 173 -21.23 -3.85 -12.42
N ARG A 174 -21.74 -5.09 -12.46
CA ARG A 174 -20.96 -6.28 -12.03
C ARG A 174 -19.74 -6.51 -12.91
N GLU A 175 -19.89 -6.33 -14.22
CA GLU A 175 -18.78 -6.47 -15.18
C GLU A 175 -17.72 -5.39 -14.99
N GLN A 176 -18.13 -4.14 -14.79
CA GLN A 176 -17.21 -3.04 -14.46
C GLN A 176 -16.45 -3.29 -13.16
N ILE A 177 -17.12 -3.76 -12.10
CA ILE A 177 -16.46 -4.12 -10.83
C ILE A 177 -15.45 -5.24 -11.07
N ALA A 178 -15.81 -6.29 -11.80
CA ALA A 178 -14.90 -7.40 -12.08
C ALA A 178 -13.69 -6.96 -12.91
N ALA A 179 -13.85 -6.03 -13.86
CA ALA A 179 -12.74 -5.42 -14.59
C ALA A 179 -11.82 -4.63 -13.65
N LYS A 180 -12.39 -3.75 -12.82
CA LYS A 180 -11.62 -2.97 -11.83
C LYS A 180 -10.88 -3.84 -10.83
N MET A 181 -11.49 -4.92 -10.36
CA MET A 181 -10.84 -5.88 -9.47
C MET A 181 -9.64 -6.56 -10.13
N ARG A 182 -9.74 -6.93 -11.41
CA ARG A 182 -8.61 -7.50 -12.17
C ARG A 182 -7.47 -6.48 -12.31
N ASP A 183 -7.80 -5.24 -12.67
CA ASP A 183 -6.82 -4.17 -12.84
C ASP A 183 -6.15 -3.76 -11.52
N ALA A 184 -6.84 -3.93 -10.38
CA ALA A 184 -6.36 -3.58 -9.05
C ALA A 184 -5.73 -4.77 -8.29
N ALA A 185 -5.74 -5.98 -8.86
CA ALA A 185 -5.23 -7.19 -8.22
C ALA A 185 -3.74 -7.05 -7.88
N VAL A 186 -3.37 -7.36 -6.64
CA VAL A 186 -1.99 -7.28 -6.18
C VAL A 186 -1.42 -8.69 -6.02
N PRO A 187 -0.40 -9.07 -6.80
CA PRO A 187 0.32 -10.32 -6.60
C PRO A 187 1.01 -10.29 -5.23
N LEU A 188 0.92 -11.38 -4.48
CA LEU A 188 1.48 -11.48 -3.13
C LEU A 188 2.81 -12.25 -3.14
N PRO A 189 3.86 -11.74 -2.48
CA PRO A 189 5.09 -12.50 -2.32
C PRO A 189 4.92 -13.71 -1.37
N PRO A 190 5.87 -14.66 -1.36
CA PRO A 190 5.87 -15.77 -0.43
C PRO A 190 5.88 -15.31 1.03
N GLY A 191 5.15 -16.04 1.89
CA GLY A 191 5.15 -15.81 3.34
C GLY A 191 4.18 -14.73 3.84
N VAL A 192 3.34 -14.14 2.98
CA VAL A 192 2.28 -13.24 3.43
C VAL A 192 1.26 -13.96 4.31
N ARG A 193 0.94 -13.39 5.48
CA ARG A 193 -0.05 -13.96 6.39
C ARG A 193 -1.45 -14.00 5.76
N ARG A 194 -2.20 -15.08 6.01
CA ARG A 194 -3.56 -15.27 5.46
C ARG A 194 -4.53 -14.14 5.84
N SER A 195 -4.48 -13.64 7.08
CA SER A 195 -5.32 -12.53 7.53
C SER A 195 -5.03 -11.25 6.73
N CYS A 196 -3.75 -10.91 6.54
CA CYS A 196 -3.35 -9.75 5.74
C CYS A 196 -3.73 -9.89 4.26
N SER A 197 -3.56 -11.09 3.69
CA SER A 197 -4.01 -11.41 2.33
C SER A 197 -5.52 -11.21 2.17
N ALA A 198 -6.32 -11.73 3.11
CA ALA A 198 -7.78 -11.60 3.11
C ALA A 198 -8.22 -10.14 3.27
N LEU A 199 -7.63 -9.39 4.21
CA LEU A 199 -7.91 -7.97 4.41
C LEU A 199 -7.55 -7.14 3.16
N LEU A 200 -6.40 -7.40 2.54
CA LEU A 200 -6.00 -6.69 1.33
C LEU A 200 -6.94 -6.99 0.15
N ALA A 201 -7.33 -8.26 -0.04
CA ALA A 201 -8.28 -8.64 -1.08
C ALA A 201 -9.65 -7.96 -0.87
N LYS A 202 -10.12 -7.88 0.39
CA LYS A 202 -11.34 -7.15 0.75
C LYS A 202 -11.21 -5.64 0.46
N ALA A 203 -10.09 -5.02 0.81
CA ALA A 203 -9.83 -3.61 0.52
C ALA A 203 -9.74 -3.34 -1.00
N ILE A 204 -9.12 -4.23 -1.79
CA ILE A 204 -9.09 -4.14 -3.26
C ILE A 204 -10.51 -4.20 -3.84
N SER A 205 -11.32 -5.17 -3.40
CA SER A 205 -12.71 -5.32 -3.85
C SER A 205 -13.57 -4.09 -3.54
N LEU A 206 -13.48 -3.57 -2.32
CA LEU A 206 -14.22 -2.36 -1.92
C LEU A 206 -13.71 -1.10 -2.63
N GLN A 207 -12.41 -0.98 -2.89
CA GLN A 207 -11.87 0.12 -3.70
C GLN A 207 -12.44 0.07 -5.12
N ALA A 208 -12.48 -1.11 -5.76
CA ALA A 208 -13.07 -1.28 -7.08
C ALA A 208 -14.56 -0.89 -7.08
N LEU A 209 -15.31 -1.27 -6.04
CA LEU A 209 -16.71 -0.86 -5.86
C LEU A 209 -16.87 0.66 -5.74
N LEU A 210 -16.01 1.32 -4.97
CA LEU A 210 -16.01 2.78 -4.82
C LEU A 210 -15.70 3.49 -6.13
N GLU A 211 -14.71 3.01 -6.89
CA GLU A 211 -14.36 3.58 -8.21
C GLU A 211 -15.53 3.47 -9.20
N VAL A 212 -16.18 2.30 -9.28
CA VAL A 212 -17.36 2.11 -10.13
C VAL A 212 -18.50 3.01 -9.65
N ALA A 213 -18.70 3.12 -8.34
CA ALA A 213 -19.74 4.00 -7.79
C ALA A 213 -19.53 5.47 -8.18
N GLN A 214 -18.29 5.98 -8.15
CA GLN A 214 -17.95 7.34 -8.58
C GLN A 214 -18.17 7.57 -10.08
N GLN A 215 -17.93 6.57 -10.93
CA GLN A 215 -18.17 6.68 -12.37
C GLN A 215 -19.68 6.81 -12.69
N HIS A 216 -20.52 6.08 -11.96
CA HIS A 216 -21.98 6.07 -12.18
C HIS A 216 -22.71 7.31 -11.61
N GLN A 217 -22.09 8.07 -10.73
CA GLN A 217 -22.63 9.34 -10.21
C GLN A 217 -22.83 10.42 -11.28
N THR A 218 -22.42 10.19 -12.53
CA THR A 218 -22.48 11.18 -13.62
C THR A 218 -23.82 11.25 -14.36
N GLY A 219 -24.77 10.34 -14.09
CA GLY A 219 -26.08 10.31 -14.74
C GLY A 219 -27.14 11.15 -14.01
N ALA A 220 -27.52 12.32 -14.55
CA ALA A 220 -28.69 13.14 -14.18
C ALA A 220 -29.09 13.21 -12.68
N VAL A 221 -28.11 13.35 -11.77
CA VAL A 221 -28.32 13.51 -10.31
C VAL A 221 -28.05 14.97 -9.93
N SER A 222 -28.83 15.54 -9.01
CA SER A 222 -28.60 16.92 -8.55
C SER A 222 -27.28 17.03 -7.77
N ARG A 223 -26.66 18.23 -7.76
CA ARG A 223 -25.41 18.47 -6.98
C ARG A 223 -25.56 18.11 -5.49
N HIS A 224 -26.76 18.27 -4.93
CA HIS A 224 -27.03 17.99 -3.53
C HIS A 224 -27.02 16.48 -3.24
N GLU A 225 -27.67 15.69 -4.08
CA GLU A 225 -27.69 14.23 -3.98
C GLU A 225 -26.29 13.63 -4.19
N LEU A 226 -25.50 14.18 -5.12
CA LEU A 226 -24.10 13.79 -5.30
C LEU A 226 -23.26 14.02 -4.04
N GLY A 227 -23.39 15.20 -3.43
CA GLY A 227 -22.71 15.51 -2.16
C GLY A 227 -23.13 14.56 -1.04
N ALA A 228 -24.42 14.23 -0.93
CA ALA A 228 -24.92 13.31 0.08
C ALA A 228 -24.38 11.87 -0.09
N VAL A 229 -24.26 11.39 -1.33
CA VAL A 229 -23.65 10.08 -1.64
C VAL A 229 -22.16 10.10 -1.29
N ASP A 230 -21.44 11.14 -1.66
CA ASP A 230 -20.02 11.26 -1.34
C ASP A 230 -19.76 11.31 0.17
N ASP A 231 -20.57 12.07 0.92
CA ASP A 231 -20.51 12.09 2.38
C ASP A 231 -20.89 10.75 3.02
N ALA A 232 -21.76 9.97 2.37
CA ALA A 232 -22.10 8.62 2.80
C ALA A 232 -20.96 7.62 2.57
N LEU A 233 -20.21 7.76 1.47
CA LEU A 233 -19.12 6.87 1.08
C LEU A 233 -17.76 7.25 1.67
N ARG A 234 -17.55 8.51 2.08
CA ARG A 234 -16.27 8.99 2.63
C ARG A 234 -15.72 8.13 3.79
N PRO A 235 -16.53 7.69 4.78
CA PRO A 235 -16.03 6.81 5.84
C PRO A 235 -15.59 5.43 5.31
N LEU A 236 -16.25 4.90 4.28
CA LEU A 236 -15.86 3.64 3.65
C LEU A 236 -14.54 3.79 2.90
N ALA A 237 -14.35 4.88 2.14
CA ALA A 237 -13.08 5.16 1.48
C ALA A 237 -11.91 5.28 2.47
N ALA A 238 -12.13 5.95 3.60
CA ALA A 238 -11.14 6.06 4.68
C ALA A 238 -10.80 4.68 5.29
N ALA A 239 -11.82 3.85 5.56
CA ALA A 239 -11.61 2.51 6.09
C ALA A 239 -10.88 1.59 5.10
N VAL A 240 -11.23 1.61 3.81
CA VAL A 240 -10.55 0.83 2.75
C VAL A 240 -9.07 1.17 2.70
N ARG A 241 -8.73 2.46 2.76
CA ARG A 241 -7.35 2.95 2.80
C ARG A 241 -6.62 2.44 4.04
N PHE A 242 -7.23 2.55 5.21
CA PHE A 242 -6.68 2.04 6.47
C PHE A 242 -6.45 0.52 6.43
N GLY A 243 -7.42 -0.25 5.89
CA GLY A 243 -7.32 -1.68 5.66
C GLY A 243 -6.13 -2.07 4.79
N ARG A 244 -5.91 -1.34 3.69
CA ARG A 244 -4.75 -1.58 2.81
C ARG A 244 -3.43 -1.30 3.51
N LEU A 245 -3.33 -0.17 4.23
CA LEU A 245 -2.12 0.19 4.99
C LEU A 245 -1.80 -0.87 6.06
N ALA A 246 -2.78 -1.26 6.87
CA ALA A 246 -2.61 -2.27 7.91
C ALA A 246 -2.25 -3.65 7.32
N ALA A 247 -2.91 -4.06 6.23
CA ALA A 247 -2.62 -5.33 5.59
C ALA A 247 -1.17 -5.40 5.07
N VAL A 248 -0.66 -4.32 4.46
CA VAL A 248 0.69 -4.26 3.91
C VAL A 248 1.74 -4.17 5.01
N ALA A 249 1.56 -3.29 5.99
CA ALA A 249 2.50 -3.09 7.08
C ALA A 249 2.73 -4.38 7.90
N HIS A 250 1.70 -5.21 8.01
CA HIS A 250 1.76 -6.45 8.78
C HIS A 250 1.79 -7.71 7.90
N ALA A 251 2.02 -7.59 6.59
CA ALA A 251 1.93 -8.69 5.64
C ALA A 251 3.00 -9.77 5.91
N LEU A 252 4.22 -9.33 6.21
CA LEU A 252 5.40 -10.15 6.41
C LEU A 252 5.67 -10.29 7.92
N VAL A 253 5.97 -11.51 8.37
CA VAL A 253 6.35 -11.75 9.77
C VAL A 253 7.82 -11.36 9.92
N SER A 254 8.15 -10.38 10.76
CA SER A 254 9.55 -10.12 11.10
C SER A 254 10.17 -11.38 11.72
N ARG A 255 11.31 -11.87 11.19
CA ARG A 255 11.98 -13.10 11.68
C ARG A 255 12.28 -13.08 13.18
N SER A 256 12.32 -11.91 13.81
CA SER A 256 12.59 -11.72 15.23
C SER A 256 11.61 -12.45 16.18
N HIS A 257 10.42 -12.85 15.72
CA HIS A 257 9.52 -13.69 16.53
C HIS A 257 9.70 -15.21 16.35
N GLN A 258 10.43 -15.67 15.33
CA GLN A 258 10.61 -17.10 15.06
C GLN A 258 11.70 -17.73 15.95
N GLU A 259 12.68 -16.97 16.42
CA GLU A 259 13.77 -17.47 17.29
C GLU A 259 13.38 -17.60 18.78
N ALA A 260 12.19 -17.13 19.17
CA ALA A 260 11.71 -17.16 20.55
C ALA A 260 10.71 -18.29 20.86
N SER A 261 10.82 -19.44 20.17
CA SER A 261 10.12 -20.66 20.60
C SER A 261 11.03 -21.43 21.56
N PRO A 262 10.72 -21.52 22.86
CA PRO A 262 11.58 -22.21 23.81
C PRO A 262 11.56 -23.71 23.50
N HIS A 263 12.74 -24.26 23.21
CA HIS A 263 12.99 -25.69 23.25
C HIS A 263 12.50 -26.25 24.58
N HIS A 264 11.47 -27.11 24.51
CA HIS A 264 11.00 -27.92 25.61
C HIS A 264 12.10 -28.94 25.94
N PRO A 265 12.76 -28.90 27.12
CA PRO A 265 13.73 -29.93 27.46
C PRO A 265 12.98 -31.24 27.70
N ALA A 266 13.37 -32.27 26.94
CA ALA A 266 12.88 -33.62 27.12
C ALA A 266 13.16 -34.08 28.56
N VAL A 267 12.09 -34.28 29.33
CA VAL A 267 12.16 -34.93 30.64
C VAL A 267 12.49 -36.41 30.42
N HIS A 268 13.75 -36.77 30.59
CA HIS A 268 14.16 -38.16 30.75
C HIS A 268 13.53 -38.71 32.04
N LYS A 269 12.46 -39.49 31.91
CA LYS A 269 12.02 -40.42 32.94
C LYS A 269 13.06 -41.53 33.05
N ASN A 270 13.94 -41.45 34.04
CA ASN A 270 14.68 -42.61 34.51
C ASN A 270 13.72 -43.51 35.29
N LEU A 271 13.21 -44.53 34.62
CA LEU A 271 12.81 -45.78 35.27
C LEU A 271 14.08 -46.61 35.50
N ASN A 272 14.40 -46.88 36.76
CA ASN A 272 15.15 -48.01 37.32
C ASN A 272 15.42 -47.65 38.79
N ALA A 273 15.31 -48.51 39.80
CA ALA A 273 14.85 -49.89 39.91
C ALA A 273 14.56 -50.12 41.41
N TYR A 274 13.73 -51.11 41.69
CA TYR A 274 13.61 -51.75 43.01
C TYR A 274 14.99 -52.22 43.49
N GLU A 275 15.41 -51.79 44.68
CA GLU A 275 16.14 -52.57 45.70
C GLU A 275 15.89 -51.92 47.07
#